data_AF-H1VED1-F1
#
_entry.id   AF-H1VED1-F1
#
_cell.length_a   1.000
_cell.length_b   1.000
_cell.length_c   1.000
_cell.angle_alpha   90.00
_cell.angle_beta   90.00
_cell.angle_gamma   90.00
#
_symmetry.space_group_name_H-M   'P 1'
#
loop_
_entity.id
_entity.type
_entity.pdbx_description
1 polymer ?
#
loop_
_entity_poly.entity_id
_entity_poly.type
_entity_poly.pdbx_seq_one_letter_code
_entity_poly.pdbx_strand_id
1 'polypeptide(L)'
;MHIATGHGPCWMAPPFVTPLSKWLEKLANTRMLTWFSPCVWGDADGYTGIRGFLHGTAVGRAIVDTFWKILGGDVMTLNAYDSHPNTAKLKPWTEPMFTGPSFSILNYDTNFFELIKSGIVDVHLGEIDRLSPGKVHLSDGTEFAADVLLAHTGWKHVPPIKFLPEGIETELGLPHAPPHDAPREDLAGQTDLVDRADKEILERFPRLKNQPVWNKAYVPLTEQKGIDSDDTVTPYKPLTPYMLHHFIVPPSERFLRTRDTAFVGMVSNFSNVITAHLQGLWISAYFSGLLVNDPAAAVGDEAALEKLQYDTIVMNRFGHWRYPTDWGSSKCPSFVFDAVPYLDLLQRDLGLGPHHKKGFMAEVYSPYGPEDYRYVNDEWQKKFGAGKEVDASS
;
A
#
# COMPACT_ATOMS: atom_id res chain seq x y z
N MET A 1 9.18 -18.85 19.09
CA MET A 1 8.87 -17.72 18.19
C MET A 1 9.19 -16.43 18.92
N HIS A 2 10.03 -15.59 18.33
CA HIS A 2 10.36 -14.26 18.87
C HIS A 2 9.67 -13.18 18.04
N ILE A 3 9.11 -12.17 18.68
CA ILE A 3 8.50 -11.01 18.03
C ILE A 3 9.19 -9.77 18.60
N ALA A 4 9.92 -9.08 17.72
CA ALA A 4 10.50 -7.77 18.02
C ALA A 4 9.39 -6.77 18.40
N THR A 5 9.68 -5.87 19.32
CA THR A 5 8.80 -4.78 19.74
C THR A 5 8.56 -3.72 18.66
N GLY A 6 9.03 -3.91 17.42
CA GLY A 6 8.87 -2.99 16.29
C GLY A 6 7.43 -2.52 16.01
N HIS A 7 6.80 -3.03 14.94
CA HIS A 7 5.43 -2.64 14.56
C HIS A 7 4.34 -3.55 15.16
N GLY A 8 4.74 -4.51 16.01
CA GLY A 8 3.86 -5.49 16.62
C GLY A 8 3.46 -6.64 15.68
N PRO A 9 2.62 -7.57 16.17
CA PRO A 9 2.09 -8.67 15.36
C PRO A 9 1.23 -8.15 14.20
N CYS A 10 1.31 -8.81 13.04
CA CYS A 10 0.44 -8.51 11.91
C CYS A 10 -1.00 -8.96 12.18
N TRP A 11 -1.97 -8.36 11.47
CA TRP A 11 -3.34 -8.85 11.50
C TRP A 11 -3.44 -10.23 10.83
N MET A 12 -4.00 -11.20 11.54
CA MET A 12 -4.41 -12.49 10.99
C MET A 12 -5.93 -12.51 10.88
N ALA A 13 -6.50 -13.12 9.85
CA ALA A 13 -7.92 -13.46 9.83
C ALA A 13 -8.18 -14.85 9.28
N PRO A 14 -9.29 -15.51 9.68
CA PRO A 14 -9.77 -16.67 8.97
C PRO A 14 -10.13 -16.30 7.51
N PRO A 15 -10.09 -17.26 6.58
CA PRO A 15 -10.41 -17.01 5.17
C PRO A 15 -11.86 -16.58 4.97
N PHE A 16 -12.76 -16.87 5.92
CA PHE A 16 -14.15 -16.46 5.88
C PHE A 16 -14.48 -15.63 7.12
N VAL A 17 -15.00 -14.42 6.90
CA VAL A 17 -15.34 -13.44 7.93
C VAL A 17 -16.78 -12.96 7.79
N THR A 18 -17.27 -12.25 8.82
CA THR A 18 -18.65 -11.74 8.98
C THR A 18 -19.71 -12.84 9.12
N PRO A 19 -20.94 -12.53 9.59
CA PRO A 19 -22.03 -13.50 9.65
C PRO A 19 -22.41 -14.12 8.28
N LEU A 20 -21.99 -13.51 7.17
CA LEU A 20 -22.25 -13.98 5.81
C LEU A 20 -21.14 -14.89 5.26
N SER A 21 -20.12 -15.21 6.06
CA SER A 21 -18.98 -16.08 5.70
C SER A 21 -18.39 -15.73 4.33
N LYS A 22 -18.08 -14.44 4.12
CA LYS A 22 -17.44 -13.97 2.89
C LYS A 22 -15.93 -13.96 3.04
N TRP A 23 -15.21 -14.14 1.94
CA TRP A 23 -13.76 -13.95 1.93
C TRP A 23 -13.41 -12.50 2.31
N LEU A 24 -12.38 -12.32 3.13
CA LEU A 24 -11.99 -10.99 3.59
C LEU A 24 -11.57 -10.11 2.39
N GLU A 25 -10.84 -10.67 1.44
CA GLU A 25 -10.41 -9.99 0.22
C GLU A 25 -11.63 -9.53 -0.60
N LYS A 26 -12.71 -10.32 -0.60
CA LYS A 26 -13.98 -9.93 -1.23
C LYS A 26 -14.61 -8.71 -0.54
N LEU A 27 -14.45 -8.56 0.77
CA LEU A 27 -14.92 -7.35 1.45
C LEU A 27 -14.14 -6.11 1.00
N ALA A 28 -12.80 -6.19 0.97
CA ALA A 28 -11.95 -5.09 0.50
C ALA A 28 -12.27 -4.69 -0.95
N ASN A 29 -12.69 -5.66 -1.76
CA ASN A 29 -13.09 -5.46 -3.15
C ASN A 29 -14.59 -5.21 -3.36
N THR A 30 -15.36 -4.94 -2.32
CA THR A 30 -16.77 -4.57 -2.46
C THR A 30 -16.89 -3.04 -2.48
N ARG A 31 -17.37 -2.48 -3.59
CA ARG A 31 -17.42 -1.02 -3.84
C ARG A 31 -18.02 -0.22 -2.69
N MET A 32 -19.14 -0.65 -2.12
CA MET A 32 -19.76 0.02 -0.96
C MET A 32 -18.80 0.11 0.24
N LEU A 33 -18.03 -0.94 0.50
CA LEU A 33 -17.10 -0.98 1.63
C LEU A 33 -15.87 -0.10 1.39
N THR A 34 -15.50 0.14 0.14
CA THR A 34 -14.41 1.08 -0.20
C THR A 34 -14.74 2.52 0.22
N TRP A 35 -16.02 2.90 0.35
CA TRP A 35 -16.46 4.23 0.80
C TRP A 35 -15.99 4.58 2.21
N PHE A 36 -15.78 3.57 3.05
CA PHE A 36 -15.34 3.71 4.43
C PHE A 36 -13.83 3.92 4.57
N SER A 37 -13.06 3.79 3.49
CA SER A 37 -11.64 4.19 3.46
C SER A 37 -11.51 5.62 2.93
N PRO A 38 -10.73 6.50 3.59
CA PRO A 38 -10.30 7.73 2.94
C PRO A 38 -9.46 7.36 1.73
N CYS A 39 -9.58 8.09 0.62
CA CYS A 39 -8.95 7.68 -0.65
C CYS A 39 -8.78 8.90 -1.55
N VAL A 40 -7.53 9.35 -1.80
CA VAL A 40 -7.27 10.56 -2.59
C VAL A 40 -7.65 10.41 -4.06
N TRP A 41 -7.62 9.19 -4.60
CA TRP A 41 -8.14 8.83 -5.92
C TRP A 41 -9.58 8.29 -5.87
N GLY A 42 -10.29 8.49 -4.75
CA GLY A 42 -11.63 7.93 -4.54
C GLY A 42 -12.65 8.39 -5.57
N ASP A 43 -12.47 9.59 -6.14
CA ASP A 43 -13.37 10.14 -7.16
C ASP A 43 -13.36 9.36 -8.48
N ALA A 44 -12.32 8.53 -8.67
CA ALA A 44 -12.21 7.57 -9.77
C ALA A 44 -13.33 6.53 -9.78
N ASP A 45 -14.12 6.41 -8.71
CA ASP A 45 -15.22 5.46 -8.63
C ASP A 45 -16.60 6.12 -8.89
N GLY A 46 -16.66 7.45 -8.91
CA GLY A 46 -17.89 8.23 -9.16
C GLY A 46 -18.75 8.52 -7.92
N TYR A 47 -18.33 8.13 -6.71
CA TYR A 47 -19.09 8.28 -5.46
C TYR A 47 -18.53 9.38 -4.55
N THR A 48 -18.09 10.49 -5.14
CA THR A 48 -17.46 11.64 -4.47
C THR A 48 -18.32 12.18 -3.32
N GLY A 49 -19.63 12.32 -3.53
CA GLY A 49 -20.56 12.84 -2.52
C GLY A 49 -20.69 11.94 -1.28
N ILE A 50 -20.70 10.61 -1.47
CA ILE A 50 -20.77 9.65 -0.36
C ILE A 50 -19.47 9.72 0.45
N ARG A 51 -18.31 9.71 -0.22
CA ARG A 51 -17.01 9.83 0.44
C ARG A 51 -16.85 11.18 1.14
N GLY A 52 -17.28 12.26 0.50
CA GLY A 52 -17.27 13.61 1.08
C GLY A 52 -18.11 13.70 2.35
N PHE A 53 -19.29 13.08 2.38
CA PHE A 53 -20.09 12.98 3.61
C PHE A 53 -19.38 12.17 4.70
N LEU A 54 -18.95 10.95 4.36
CA LEU A 54 -18.35 9.99 5.32
C LEU A 54 -17.06 10.53 5.95
N HIS A 55 -16.19 11.18 5.18
CA HIS A 55 -14.91 11.63 5.71
C HIS A 55 -14.89 13.11 6.09
N GLY A 56 -15.69 13.94 5.42
CA GLY A 56 -15.74 15.39 5.65
C GLY A 56 -16.57 15.82 6.86
N THR A 57 -17.63 15.08 7.22
CA THR A 57 -18.52 15.46 8.32
C THR A 57 -18.22 14.72 9.62
N ALA A 58 -18.53 15.32 10.78
CA ALA A 58 -18.35 14.66 12.08
C ALA A 58 -19.22 13.40 12.22
N VAL A 59 -20.47 13.45 11.73
CA VAL A 59 -21.39 12.30 11.74
C VAL A 59 -20.87 11.18 10.84
N GLY A 60 -20.45 11.51 9.62
CA GLY A 60 -19.83 10.57 8.70
C GLY A 60 -18.62 9.89 9.32
N ARG A 61 -17.72 10.65 9.95
CA ARG A 61 -16.53 10.09 10.60
C ARG A 61 -16.87 9.16 11.75
N ALA A 62 -17.90 9.47 12.54
CA ALA A 62 -18.39 8.56 13.58
C ALA A 62 -18.90 7.23 13.01
N ILE A 63 -19.55 7.26 11.84
CA ILE A 63 -19.98 6.05 11.12
C ILE A 63 -18.75 5.25 10.65
N VAL A 64 -17.76 5.92 10.05
CA VAL A 64 -16.50 5.30 9.59
C VAL A 64 -15.75 4.65 10.75
N ASP A 65 -15.56 5.36 11.87
CA ASP A 65 -14.88 4.84 13.06
C ASP A 65 -15.60 3.62 13.64
N THR A 66 -16.94 3.65 13.64
CA THR A 66 -17.75 2.51 14.10
C THR A 66 -17.58 1.30 13.17
N PHE A 67 -17.58 1.51 11.85
CA PHE A 67 -17.33 0.45 10.87
C PHE A 67 -15.99 -0.24 11.12
N TRP A 68 -14.90 0.52 11.23
CA TRP A 68 -13.57 -0.04 11.45
C TRP A 68 -13.43 -0.74 12.81
N LYS A 69 -14.07 -0.21 13.85
CA LYS A 69 -14.13 -0.85 15.17
C LYS A 69 -14.85 -2.20 15.12
N ILE A 70 -15.98 -2.28 14.43
CA ILE A 70 -16.73 -3.54 14.25
C ILE A 70 -15.88 -4.54 13.47
N LEU A 71 -15.31 -4.13 12.33
CA LEU A 71 -14.48 -5.00 11.50
C LEU A 71 -13.28 -5.57 12.28
N GLY A 72 -12.56 -4.72 13.02
CA GLY A 72 -11.45 -5.17 13.86
C GLY A 72 -11.89 -6.07 15.01
N GLY A 73 -12.99 -5.73 15.68
CA GLY A 73 -13.56 -6.52 16.77
C GLY A 73 -14.00 -7.91 16.34
N ASP A 74 -14.61 -8.03 15.16
CA ASP A 74 -15.00 -9.32 14.59
C ASP A 74 -13.79 -10.21 14.34
N VAL A 75 -12.73 -9.69 13.72
CA VAL A 75 -11.48 -10.44 13.48
C VAL A 75 -10.81 -10.86 14.78
N MET A 76 -10.73 -9.97 15.77
CA MET A 76 -10.19 -10.28 17.11
C MET A 76 -10.97 -11.40 17.80
N THR A 77 -12.31 -11.35 17.71
CA THR A 77 -13.21 -12.36 18.30
C THR A 77 -13.04 -13.71 17.62
N LEU A 78 -12.99 -13.73 16.28
CA LEU A 78 -12.81 -14.95 15.49
C LEU A 78 -11.49 -15.65 15.78
N ASN A 79 -10.41 -14.89 15.99
CA ASN A 79 -9.10 -15.46 16.33
C ASN A 79 -8.98 -15.91 17.79
N ALA A 80 -9.89 -15.45 18.66
CA ALA A 80 -9.92 -15.79 20.08
C ALA A 80 -8.54 -15.66 20.76
N TYR A 81 -7.79 -14.59 20.47
CA TYR A 81 -6.41 -14.42 20.94
C TYR A 81 -6.28 -14.53 22.46
N ASP A 82 -7.27 -14.06 23.22
CA ASP A 82 -7.28 -14.11 24.68
C ASP A 82 -7.60 -15.49 25.28
N SER A 83 -7.80 -16.52 24.43
CA SER A 83 -8.04 -17.90 24.90
C SER A 83 -6.80 -18.58 25.51
N HIS A 84 -5.59 -18.03 25.29
CA HIS A 84 -4.36 -18.57 25.85
C HIS A 84 -3.29 -17.46 26.01
N PRO A 85 -2.41 -17.49 27.04
CA PRO A 85 -1.41 -16.46 27.26
C PRO A 85 -0.47 -16.21 26.07
N ASN A 86 -0.08 -17.27 25.35
CA ASN A 86 0.80 -17.13 24.18
C ASN A 86 0.08 -16.61 22.93
N THR A 87 -1.22 -16.89 22.74
CA THR A 87 -1.98 -16.32 21.63
C THR A 87 -2.36 -14.87 21.91
N ALA A 88 -2.51 -14.48 23.17
CA ALA A 88 -2.81 -13.10 23.56
C ALA A 88 -1.68 -12.13 23.15
N LYS A 89 -0.43 -12.63 23.12
CA LYS A 89 0.76 -11.91 22.64
C LYS A 89 0.73 -11.61 21.13
N LEU A 90 -0.14 -12.30 20.36
CA LEU A 90 -0.25 -12.16 18.90
C LEU A 90 -1.32 -11.15 18.46
N LYS A 91 -1.97 -10.44 19.39
CA LYS A 91 -2.91 -9.38 19.05
C LYS A 91 -2.19 -8.25 18.32
N PRO A 92 -2.65 -7.81 17.15
CA PRO A 92 -2.05 -6.69 16.44
C PRO A 92 -2.22 -5.39 17.25
N TRP A 93 -1.23 -4.50 17.13
CA TRP A 93 -1.16 -3.26 17.92
C TRP A 93 -1.72 -2.04 17.20
N THR A 94 -1.91 -2.13 15.88
CA THR A 94 -2.47 -1.06 15.04
C THR A 94 -3.92 -1.36 14.70
N GLU A 95 -4.77 -0.33 14.61
CA GLU A 95 -6.16 -0.47 14.18
C GLU A 95 -6.26 -0.84 12.68
N PRO A 96 -7.28 -1.60 12.24
CA PRO A 96 -7.42 -1.99 10.82
C PRO A 96 -7.51 -0.80 9.86
N MET A 97 -8.04 0.34 10.31
CA MET A 97 -8.12 1.58 9.53
C MET A 97 -6.74 2.19 9.24
N PHE A 98 -5.66 1.68 9.83
CA PHE A 98 -4.29 2.12 9.56
C PHE A 98 -3.39 0.99 9.06
N THR A 99 -3.94 -0.21 8.86
CA THR A 99 -3.21 -1.38 8.38
C THR A 99 -3.40 -1.53 6.86
N GLY A 100 -2.29 -1.68 6.15
CA GLY A 100 -2.20 -1.98 4.74
C GLY A 100 -2.11 -3.48 4.49
N PRO A 101 -1.26 -3.95 3.57
CA PRO A 101 -1.15 -5.36 3.24
C PRO A 101 -0.27 -6.19 4.19
N SER A 102 0.23 -5.64 5.30
CA SER A 102 0.82 -6.44 6.39
C SER A 102 -0.25 -7.20 7.16
N PHE A 103 -0.86 -8.13 6.44
CA PHE A 103 -2.04 -8.89 6.79
C PHE A 103 -1.85 -10.31 6.29
N SER A 104 -2.36 -11.29 7.02
CA SER A 104 -2.31 -12.69 6.59
C SER A 104 -3.61 -13.44 6.85
N ILE A 105 -3.82 -14.50 6.08
CA ILE A 105 -5.01 -15.34 6.12
C ILE A 105 -4.63 -16.71 6.67
N LEU A 106 -5.39 -17.19 7.65
CA LEU A 106 -5.25 -18.51 8.24
C LEU A 106 -5.86 -19.58 7.31
N ASN A 107 -5.22 -19.84 6.17
CA ASN A 107 -5.68 -20.73 5.10
C ASN A 107 -5.15 -22.16 5.20
N TYR A 108 -4.79 -22.63 6.39
CA TYR A 108 -4.35 -24.00 6.63
C TYR A 108 -5.52 -24.90 7.02
N ASP A 109 -5.44 -26.20 6.70
CA ASP A 109 -6.46 -27.19 7.09
C ASP A 109 -6.60 -27.33 8.61
N THR A 110 -5.54 -27.00 9.34
CA THR A 110 -5.49 -27.03 10.81
C THR A 110 -5.37 -25.62 11.39
N ASN A 111 -5.94 -25.41 12.57
CA ASN A 111 -5.81 -24.14 13.28
C ASN A 111 -4.37 -23.96 13.81
N PHE A 112 -3.63 -23.03 13.20
CA PHE A 112 -2.26 -22.67 13.59
C PHE A 112 -2.13 -22.32 15.09
N PHE A 113 -3.16 -21.71 15.68
CA PHE A 113 -3.14 -21.35 17.10
C PHE A 113 -3.11 -22.56 18.04
N GLU A 114 -3.52 -23.76 17.60
CA GLU A 114 -3.39 -24.97 18.41
C GLU A 114 -1.93 -25.35 18.66
N LEU A 115 -1.02 -25.06 17.73
CA LEU A 115 0.43 -25.29 17.90
C LEU A 115 1.03 -24.37 18.98
N ILE A 116 0.47 -23.16 19.10
CA ILE A 116 0.87 -22.19 20.14
C ILE A 116 0.28 -22.58 21.49
N LYS A 117 -0.99 -23.03 21.51
CA LYS A 117 -1.69 -23.45 22.72
C LYS A 117 -1.18 -24.78 23.28
N SER A 118 -0.67 -25.68 22.43
CA SER A 118 -0.11 -26.96 22.87
C SER A 118 1.27 -26.83 23.54
N GLY A 119 1.90 -25.64 23.48
CA GLY A 119 3.23 -25.40 24.00
C GLY A 119 4.36 -25.81 23.06
N ILE A 120 4.06 -26.30 21.85
CA ILE A 120 5.09 -26.56 20.82
C ILE A 120 5.77 -25.25 20.39
N VAL A 121 4.99 -24.16 20.34
CA VAL A 121 5.51 -22.82 20.04
C VAL A 121 5.38 -21.93 21.28
N ASP A 122 6.51 -21.57 21.87
CA ASP A 122 6.55 -20.49 22.86
C ASP A 122 6.73 -19.13 22.18
N VAL A 123 6.04 -18.11 22.67
CA VAL A 123 6.01 -16.77 22.08
C VAL A 123 6.68 -15.79 23.04
N HIS A 124 7.81 -15.22 22.61
CA HIS A 124 8.51 -14.17 23.34
C HIS A 124 8.29 -12.83 22.62
N LEU A 125 7.79 -11.83 23.36
CA LEU A 125 7.78 -10.44 22.93
C LEU A 125 8.99 -9.75 23.56
N GLY A 126 9.86 -9.14 22.76
CA GLY A 126 11.06 -8.50 23.27
C GLY A 126 12.03 -8.15 22.16
N GLU A 127 13.20 -7.63 22.51
CA GLU A 127 14.31 -7.45 21.57
C GLU A 127 15.42 -8.44 21.90
N ILE A 128 16.15 -8.89 20.87
CA ILE A 128 17.37 -9.68 21.08
C ILE A 128 18.48 -8.71 21.50
N ASP A 129 19.02 -8.85 22.71
CA ASP A 129 20.19 -8.07 23.16
C ASP A 129 21.49 -8.69 22.62
N ARG A 130 21.62 -10.02 22.68
CA ARG A 130 22.79 -10.73 22.15
C ARG A 130 22.54 -12.22 21.91
N LEU A 131 23.41 -12.79 21.08
CA LEU A 131 23.52 -14.23 20.89
C LEU A 131 24.77 -14.75 21.60
N SER A 132 24.70 -15.98 22.12
CA SER A 132 25.88 -16.72 22.59
C SER A 132 25.77 -18.17 22.11
N PRO A 133 26.85 -18.98 22.17
CA PRO A 133 26.78 -20.38 21.76
C PRO A 133 25.58 -21.11 22.37
N GLY A 134 24.66 -21.58 21.52
CA GLY A 134 23.46 -22.32 21.89
C GLY A 134 22.36 -21.54 22.63
N LYS A 135 22.42 -20.20 22.73
CA LYS A 135 21.43 -19.40 23.46
C LYS A 135 21.11 -18.04 22.82
N VAL A 136 19.87 -17.60 23.00
CA VAL A 136 19.40 -16.24 22.73
C VAL A 136 19.18 -15.51 24.05
N HIS A 137 19.59 -14.25 24.13
CA HIS A 137 19.40 -13.37 25.28
C HIS A 137 18.52 -12.19 24.86
N LEU A 138 17.40 -12.00 25.54
CA LEU A 138 16.50 -10.88 25.30
C LEU A 138 16.84 -9.69 26.22
N SER A 139 16.39 -8.50 25.81
CA SER A 139 16.63 -7.23 26.52
C SER A 139 16.00 -7.17 27.91
N ASP A 140 15.00 -8.00 28.20
CA ASP A 140 14.35 -8.10 29.52
C ASP A 140 15.06 -9.07 30.48
N GLY A 141 16.17 -9.67 30.03
CA GLY A 141 16.94 -10.66 30.79
C GLY A 141 16.49 -12.11 30.56
N THR A 142 15.45 -12.36 29.76
CA THR A 142 15.04 -13.70 29.38
C THR A 142 16.14 -14.37 28.54
N GLU A 143 16.48 -15.61 28.87
CA GLU A 143 17.37 -16.45 28.07
C GLU A 143 16.74 -17.79 27.74
N PHE A 144 16.99 -18.30 26.54
CA PHE A 144 16.54 -19.62 26.12
C PHE A 144 17.53 -20.26 25.14
N ALA A 145 17.53 -21.60 25.11
CA ALA A 145 18.39 -22.36 24.22
C ALA A 145 17.88 -22.29 22.77
N ALA A 146 18.81 -22.24 21.81
CA ALA A 146 18.49 -22.27 20.40
C ALA A 146 19.64 -22.87 19.58
N ASP A 147 19.30 -23.82 18.70
CA ASP A 147 20.24 -24.42 17.74
C ASP A 147 20.23 -23.69 16.39
N VAL A 148 19.11 -23.04 16.04
CA VAL A 148 18.89 -22.37 14.75
C VAL A 148 18.15 -21.04 14.98
N LEU A 149 18.58 -20.00 14.26
CA LEU A 149 17.88 -18.71 14.16
C LEU A 149 17.40 -18.50 12.72
N LEU A 150 16.09 -18.28 12.54
CA LEU A 150 15.49 -17.91 11.26
C LEU A 150 15.02 -16.46 11.32
N ALA A 151 15.61 -15.59 10.51
CA ALA A 151 15.28 -14.17 10.46
C ALA A 151 14.18 -13.89 9.42
N HIS A 152 12.97 -13.65 9.89
CA HIS A 152 11.81 -13.27 9.06
C HIS A 152 11.62 -11.75 9.04
N THR A 153 12.65 -11.00 8.62
CA THR A 153 12.72 -9.53 8.73
C THR A 153 12.29 -8.75 7.48
N GLY A 154 11.79 -9.46 6.46
CA GLY A 154 11.25 -8.86 5.23
C GLY A 154 12.29 -8.66 4.13
N TRP A 155 12.01 -7.71 3.23
CA TRP A 155 12.78 -7.45 2.00
C TRP A 155 13.18 -5.97 1.88
N LYS A 156 14.25 -5.69 1.12
CA LYS A 156 14.56 -4.32 0.68
C LYS A 156 13.46 -3.85 -0.29
N HIS A 157 13.04 -2.60 -0.15
CA HIS A 157 11.91 -2.02 -0.91
C HIS A 157 12.34 -1.31 -2.19
N VAL A 158 13.65 -1.15 -2.41
CA VAL A 158 14.20 -0.54 -3.63
C VAL A 158 14.56 -1.61 -4.66
N PRO A 159 14.51 -1.29 -5.96
CA PRO A 159 14.96 -2.21 -7.00
C PRO A 159 16.45 -2.57 -6.81
N PRO A 160 16.85 -3.86 -6.95
CA PRO A 160 18.24 -4.30 -6.76
C PRO A 160 19.12 -4.04 -7.99
N ILE A 161 18.70 -3.17 -8.90
CA ILE A 161 19.39 -2.85 -10.14
C ILE A 161 19.91 -1.41 -10.09
N LYS A 162 21.06 -1.16 -10.72
CA LYS A 162 21.62 0.20 -10.85
C LYS A 162 21.00 0.88 -12.06
N PHE A 163 20.40 2.05 -11.86
CA PHE A 163 19.96 2.90 -12.95
C PHE A 163 21.12 3.81 -13.40
N LEU A 164 21.17 4.11 -14.70
CA LEU A 164 22.21 4.93 -15.29
C LEU A 164 21.58 6.07 -16.12
N PRO A 165 22.19 7.28 -16.15
CA PRO A 165 23.37 7.68 -15.37
C PRO A 165 23.10 7.76 -13.86
N GLU A 166 24.16 7.82 -13.06
CA GLU A 166 24.04 7.95 -11.60
C GLU A 166 23.25 9.21 -11.20
N GLY A 167 22.32 9.07 -10.25
CA GLY A 167 21.43 10.15 -9.79
C GLY A 167 20.09 10.22 -10.51
N ILE A 168 19.90 9.43 -11.57
CA ILE A 168 18.65 9.37 -12.34
C ILE A 168 17.44 8.90 -11.52
N GLU A 169 17.67 8.24 -10.38
CA GLU A 169 16.64 7.75 -9.46
C GLU A 169 15.71 8.89 -8.98
N THR A 170 16.26 10.09 -8.81
CA THR A 170 15.51 11.31 -8.43
C THR A 170 14.41 11.62 -9.44
N GLU A 171 14.80 11.74 -10.71
CA GLU A 171 13.90 12.05 -11.81
C GLU A 171 12.98 10.87 -12.18
N LEU A 172 13.44 9.63 -11.98
CA LEU A 172 12.62 8.43 -12.14
C LEU A 172 11.53 8.32 -11.07
N GLY A 173 11.60 9.10 -9.99
CA GLY A 173 10.70 9.00 -8.85
C GLY A 173 10.92 7.74 -8.01
N LEU A 174 12.16 7.22 -7.96
CA LEU A 174 12.54 6.08 -7.15
C LEU A 174 13.08 6.52 -5.78
N PRO A 175 12.95 5.69 -4.72
CA PRO A 175 13.53 6.00 -3.42
C PRO A 175 15.04 6.22 -3.49
N HIS A 176 15.49 7.32 -2.94
CA HIS A 176 16.90 7.72 -2.87
C HIS A 176 17.17 8.45 -1.55
N ALA A 177 18.44 8.69 -1.22
CA ALA A 177 18.78 9.41 0.01
C ALA A 177 18.25 10.85 -0.05
N PRO A 178 17.57 11.37 0.99
CA PRO A 178 17.04 12.73 0.98
C PRO A 178 18.14 13.75 0.65
N PRO A 179 18.00 14.56 -0.41
CA PRO A 179 19.01 15.54 -0.77
C PRO A 179 19.01 16.72 0.20
N HIS A 180 20.15 17.39 0.33
CA HIS A 180 20.26 18.66 1.05
C HIS A 180 19.68 19.82 0.22
N ASP A 181 19.90 19.80 -1.09
CA ASP A 181 19.40 20.78 -2.06
C ASP A 181 18.80 20.03 -3.26
N ALA A 182 17.49 19.80 -3.22
CA ALA A 182 16.79 19.00 -4.21
C ALA A 182 16.63 19.75 -5.54
N PRO A 183 17.00 19.15 -6.69
CA PRO A 183 16.66 19.72 -8.00
C PRO A 183 15.14 19.69 -8.24
N ARG A 184 14.62 20.53 -9.14
CA ARG A 184 13.16 20.64 -9.42
C ARG A 184 12.54 19.29 -9.77
N GLU A 185 13.29 18.47 -10.48
CA GLU A 185 12.92 17.14 -10.95
C GLU A 185 12.74 16.12 -9.81
N ASP A 186 13.37 16.34 -8.66
CA ASP A 186 13.19 15.52 -7.47
C ASP A 186 11.94 15.95 -6.70
N LEU A 187 10.78 15.42 -7.10
CA LEU A 187 9.51 15.72 -6.44
C LEU A 187 9.48 15.33 -4.95
N ALA A 188 10.27 14.32 -4.54
CA ALA A 188 10.28 13.90 -3.15
C ALA A 188 11.12 14.81 -2.26
N GLY A 189 12.14 15.44 -2.84
CA GLY A 189 12.94 16.48 -2.21
C GLY A 189 12.28 17.87 -2.17
N GLN A 190 11.19 18.10 -2.92
CA GLN A 190 10.42 19.36 -2.87
C GLN A 190 9.57 19.47 -1.59
N THR A 191 10.22 19.80 -0.46
CA THR A 191 9.60 19.85 0.88
C THR A 191 8.32 20.67 0.93
N ASP A 192 8.28 21.80 0.25
CA ASP A 192 7.16 22.76 0.28
C ASP A 192 5.91 22.15 -0.37
N LEU A 193 6.11 21.41 -1.46
CA LEU A 193 5.04 20.70 -2.17
C LEU A 193 4.56 19.49 -1.38
N VAL A 194 5.49 18.77 -0.74
CA VAL A 194 5.19 17.64 0.14
C VAL A 194 4.36 18.11 1.35
N ASP A 195 4.75 19.18 2.03
CA ASP A 195 4.03 19.76 3.15
C ASP A 195 2.64 20.25 2.74
N ARG A 196 2.54 20.87 1.56
CA ARG A 196 1.26 21.30 0.99
C ARG A 196 0.36 20.10 0.71
N ALA A 197 0.88 19.03 0.11
CA ALA A 197 0.14 17.80 -0.15
C ALA A 197 -0.33 17.13 1.14
N ASP A 198 0.53 17.03 2.15
CA ASP A 198 0.18 16.48 3.46
C ASP A 198 -0.94 17.29 4.13
N LYS A 199 -0.85 18.62 4.10
CA LYS A 199 -1.92 19.50 4.59
C LYS A 199 -3.23 19.26 3.84
N GLU A 200 -3.19 19.18 2.52
CA GLU A 200 -4.39 18.90 1.70
C GLU A 200 -5.01 17.54 2.07
N ILE A 201 -4.21 16.49 2.17
CA ILE A 201 -4.67 15.13 2.53
C ILE A 201 -5.38 15.16 3.89
N LEU A 202 -4.77 15.82 4.89
CA LEU A 202 -5.32 15.93 6.23
C LEU A 202 -6.57 16.83 6.31
N GLU A 203 -6.69 17.83 5.44
CA GLU A 203 -7.89 18.66 5.30
C GLU A 203 -9.05 17.89 4.65
N ARG A 204 -8.75 17.13 3.58
CA ARG A 204 -9.72 16.26 2.88
C ARG A 204 -10.20 15.12 3.77
N PHE A 205 -9.32 14.55 4.59
CA PHE A 205 -9.61 13.41 5.46
C PHE A 205 -9.23 13.68 6.92
N PRO A 206 -10.04 14.47 7.66
CA PRO A 206 -9.71 14.88 9.03
C PRO A 206 -9.43 13.74 10.01
N ARG A 207 -9.98 12.54 9.79
CA ARG A 207 -9.73 11.36 10.63
C ARG A 207 -8.25 10.95 10.64
N LEU A 208 -7.52 11.22 9.55
CA LEU A 208 -6.09 10.93 9.43
C LEU A 208 -5.22 11.83 10.31
N LYS A 209 -5.74 12.93 10.87
CA LYS A 209 -5.00 13.73 11.88
C LYS A 209 -4.77 12.95 13.18
N ASN A 210 -5.64 11.98 13.47
CA ASN A 210 -5.57 11.15 14.66
C ASN A 210 -4.79 9.87 14.36
N GLN A 211 -3.46 10.00 14.20
CA GLN A 211 -2.57 8.88 13.91
C GLN A 211 -2.49 7.87 15.08
N PRO A 212 -2.38 6.56 14.80
CA PRO A 212 -2.29 5.54 15.84
C PRO A 212 -0.91 5.59 16.52
N VAL A 213 -0.88 5.26 17.80
CA VAL A 213 0.37 5.01 18.53
C VAL A 213 0.44 3.52 18.84
N TRP A 214 1.09 2.75 17.98
CA TRP A 214 1.20 1.28 18.10
C TRP A 214 2.25 0.85 19.14
N ASN A 215 3.36 1.59 19.26
CA ASN A 215 4.37 1.36 20.29
C ASN A 215 5.05 2.69 20.69
N LYS A 216 4.90 3.09 21.95
CA LYS A 216 5.54 4.30 22.52
C LYS A 216 7.05 4.16 22.71
N ALA A 217 7.55 2.93 22.81
CA ALA A 217 8.95 2.60 22.99
C ALA A 217 9.56 2.07 21.68
N TYR A 218 8.97 2.39 20.53
CA TYR A 218 9.50 1.97 19.24
C TYR A 218 10.91 2.54 19.01
N VAL A 219 11.86 1.66 18.75
CA VAL A 219 13.22 1.99 18.33
C VAL A 219 13.46 1.33 16.98
N PRO A 220 13.82 2.08 15.92
CA PRO A 220 14.17 1.50 14.62
C PRO A 220 15.26 0.44 14.75
N LEU A 221 15.20 -0.61 13.91
CA LEU A 221 16.14 -1.73 14.00
C LEU A 221 17.61 -1.28 13.90
N THR A 222 17.91 -0.32 13.03
CA THR A 222 19.27 0.23 12.85
C THR A 222 19.76 1.10 14.01
N GLU A 223 18.88 1.49 14.93
CA GLU A 223 19.24 2.20 16.15
C GLU A 223 19.39 1.23 17.34
N GLN A 224 19.09 -0.06 17.14
CA GLN A 224 19.27 -1.07 18.17
C GLN A 224 20.75 -1.45 18.35
N LYS A 225 21.10 -1.75 19.60
CA LYS A 225 22.46 -2.15 19.97
C LYS A 225 22.86 -3.45 19.26
N GLY A 226 24.07 -3.48 18.71
CA GLY A 226 24.65 -4.68 18.08
C GLY A 226 24.21 -4.91 16.63
N ILE A 227 23.43 -3.98 16.06
CA ILE A 227 23.09 -3.95 14.64
C ILE A 227 23.89 -2.83 13.99
N ASP A 228 24.81 -3.20 13.11
CA ASP A 228 25.58 -2.28 12.29
C ASP A 228 25.36 -2.62 10.82
N SER A 229 25.21 -1.60 9.98
CA SER A 229 24.97 -1.78 8.55
C SER A 229 25.44 -0.56 7.76
N ASP A 230 26.52 -0.74 7.01
CA ASP A 230 27.06 0.25 6.07
C ASP A 230 26.36 0.27 4.70
N ASP A 231 25.36 -0.62 4.50
CA ASP A 231 24.61 -0.69 3.24
C ASP A 231 23.97 0.67 2.88
N THR A 232 24.19 1.11 1.63
CA THR A 232 23.60 2.35 1.10
C THR A 232 22.08 2.33 1.13
N VAL A 233 21.49 1.15 0.98
CA VAL A 233 20.05 0.89 1.10
C VAL A 233 19.81 -0.20 2.13
N THR A 234 19.26 0.22 3.25
CA THR A 234 18.67 -0.66 4.27
C THR A 234 17.17 -0.37 4.39
N PRO A 235 16.36 -1.28 4.93
CA PRO A 235 14.95 -1.01 5.20
C PRO A 235 14.69 0.11 6.22
N TYR A 236 15.74 0.67 6.84
CA TYR A 236 15.65 1.56 8.00
C TYR A 236 16.47 2.85 7.86
N LYS A 237 17.33 2.97 6.84
CA LYS A 237 17.89 4.26 6.44
C LYS A 237 16.79 5.04 5.73
N PRO A 238 16.39 6.23 6.21
CA PRO A 238 15.33 7.00 5.57
C PRO A 238 15.68 7.29 4.12
N LEU A 239 14.83 6.84 3.20
CA LEU A 239 14.86 7.21 1.80
C LEU A 239 13.68 8.13 1.51
N THR A 240 13.68 8.76 0.35
CA THR A 240 12.48 9.39 -0.19
C THR A 240 11.44 8.33 -0.56
N PRO A 241 10.13 8.61 -0.47
CA PRO A 241 9.12 7.71 -1.00
C PRO A 241 9.19 7.66 -2.54
N TYR A 242 8.58 6.63 -3.13
CA TYR A 242 8.30 6.62 -4.57
C TYR A 242 7.50 7.87 -4.96
N MET A 243 7.77 8.42 -6.15
CA MET A 243 7.04 9.54 -6.76
C MET A 243 6.66 9.19 -8.19
N LEU A 244 5.87 8.13 -8.34
CA LEU A 244 5.43 7.62 -9.64
C LEU A 244 3.98 8.03 -9.91
N HIS A 245 3.71 8.57 -11.10
CA HIS A 245 2.35 8.85 -11.55
C HIS A 245 1.56 7.55 -11.65
N HIS A 246 0.41 7.51 -10.96
CA HIS A 246 -0.42 6.32 -10.76
C HIS A 246 0.35 5.09 -10.22
N PHE A 247 1.50 5.30 -9.56
CA PHE A 247 2.44 4.25 -9.13
C PHE A 247 3.09 3.46 -10.28
N ILE A 248 3.09 3.99 -11.51
CA ILE A 248 3.56 3.30 -12.71
C ILE A 248 4.72 4.04 -13.38
N VAL A 249 4.55 5.32 -13.76
CA VAL A 249 5.52 6.01 -14.64
C VAL A 249 6.20 7.20 -13.95
N PRO A 250 7.45 7.53 -14.32
CA PRO A 250 8.08 8.77 -13.87
C PRO A 250 7.29 10.01 -14.31
N PRO A 251 7.07 10.99 -13.42
CA PRO A 251 6.34 12.23 -13.73
C PRO A 251 7.23 13.33 -14.32
N SER A 252 8.44 13.00 -14.80
CA SER A 252 9.35 13.96 -15.44
C SER A 252 8.99 14.18 -16.91
N GLU A 253 9.16 15.41 -17.39
CA GLU A 253 8.86 15.72 -18.79
C GLU A 253 9.69 14.87 -19.77
N ARG A 254 10.95 14.55 -19.42
CA ARG A 254 11.83 13.72 -20.24
C ARG A 254 11.25 12.33 -20.49
N PHE A 255 10.85 11.63 -19.42
CA PHE A 255 10.31 10.27 -19.52
C PHE A 255 8.88 10.24 -20.05
N LEU A 256 8.08 11.28 -19.78
CA LEU A 256 6.75 11.44 -20.36
C LEU A 256 6.82 11.66 -21.88
N ARG A 257 7.83 12.37 -22.37
CA ARG A 257 8.03 12.60 -23.81
C ARG A 257 8.38 11.32 -24.56
N THR A 258 9.30 10.52 -24.03
CA THR A 258 9.80 9.31 -24.71
C THR A 258 8.86 8.11 -24.56
N ARG A 259 8.09 8.06 -23.47
CA ARG A 259 7.15 6.94 -23.16
C ARG A 259 7.83 5.56 -23.23
N ASP A 260 9.06 5.45 -22.76
CA ASP A 260 9.88 4.23 -22.84
C ASP A 260 10.18 3.60 -21.48
N THR A 261 9.71 4.23 -20.39
CA THR A 261 10.01 3.81 -19.02
C THR A 261 8.72 3.68 -18.19
N ALA A 262 8.55 2.52 -17.55
CA ALA A 262 7.46 2.26 -16.61
C ALA A 262 7.91 1.23 -15.56
N PHE A 263 7.32 1.32 -14.36
CA PHE A 263 7.50 0.39 -13.27
C PHE A 263 6.19 -0.36 -13.00
N VAL A 264 6.28 -1.66 -12.78
CA VAL A 264 5.13 -2.53 -12.48
C VAL A 264 5.41 -3.35 -11.24
N GLY A 265 4.38 -3.63 -10.45
CA GLY A 265 4.54 -4.37 -9.19
C GLY A 265 5.17 -3.57 -8.06
N MET A 266 5.23 -2.24 -8.20
CA MET A 266 5.69 -1.33 -7.13
C MET A 266 4.59 -1.03 -6.10
N VAL A 267 3.42 -1.64 -6.23
CA VAL A 267 2.28 -1.48 -5.33
C VAL A 267 1.93 -2.82 -4.71
N SER A 268 1.59 -2.83 -3.41
CA SER A 268 1.08 -4.01 -2.70
C SER A 268 -0.38 -3.83 -2.27
N ASN A 269 -1.27 -4.75 -2.64
CA ASN A 269 -2.69 -4.73 -2.27
C ASN A 269 -3.34 -6.13 -2.26
N PHE A 270 -4.61 -6.25 -1.81
CA PHE A 270 -5.33 -7.55 -1.82
C PHE A 270 -5.80 -8.01 -3.20
N SER A 271 -5.73 -7.12 -4.20
CA SER A 271 -6.13 -7.33 -5.59
C SER A 271 -4.93 -7.46 -6.54
N ASN A 272 -3.75 -7.88 -6.05
CA ASN A 272 -2.50 -7.86 -6.81
C ASN A 272 -2.61 -8.44 -8.23
N VAL A 273 -3.32 -9.55 -8.43
CA VAL A 273 -3.51 -10.15 -9.76
C VAL A 273 -4.31 -9.24 -10.69
N ILE A 274 -5.38 -8.62 -10.19
CA ILE A 274 -6.21 -7.69 -10.96
C ILE A 274 -5.42 -6.41 -11.25
N THR A 275 -4.72 -5.88 -10.25
CA THR A 275 -3.84 -4.71 -10.40
C THR A 275 -2.77 -4.96 -11.46
N ALA A 276 -2.07 -6.10 -11.41
CA ALA A 276 -1.05 -6.44 -12.40
C ALA A 276 -1.65 -6.58 -13.81
N HIS A 277 -2.85 -7.17 -13.93
CA HIS A 277 -3.54 -7.30 -15.20
C HIS A 277 -3.86 -5.93 -15.82
N LEU A 278 -4.45 -5.02 -15.04
CA LEU A 278 -4.78 -3.67 -15.50
C LEU A 278 -3.55 -2.80 -15.73
N GLN A 279 -2.55 -2.84 -14.84
CA GLN A 279 -1.29 -2.11 -15.03
C GLN A 279 -0.57 -2.56 -16.31
N GLY A 280 -0.56 -3.86 -16.62
CA GLY A 280 0.05 -4.37 -17.85
C GLY A 280 -0.62 -3.81 -19.12
N LEU A 281 -1.95 -3.75 -19.15
CA LEU A 281 -2.69 -3.12 -20.24
C LEU A 281 -2.46 -1.60 -20.28
N TRP A 282 -2.51 -0.93 -19.13
CA TRP A 282 -2.27 0.52 -19.00
C TRP A 282 -0.88 0.90 -19.53
N ILE A 283 0.17 0.16 -19.16
CA ILE A 283 1.54 0.38 -19.64
C ILE A 283 1.63 0.18 -21.17
N SER A 284 0.99 -0.88 -21.69
CA SER A 284 0.98 -1.14 -23.13
C SER A 284 0.31 0.00 -23.91
N ALA A 285 -0.81 0.51 -23.39
CA ALA A 285 -1.51 1.66 -23.95
C ALA A 285 -0.69 2.96 -23.81
N TYR A 286 0.00 3.16 -22.68
CA TYR A 286 0.89 4.31 -22.45
C TYR A 286 2.04 4.35 -23.45
N PHE A 287 2.79 3.25 -23.60
CA PHE A 287 3.90 3.17 -24.57
C PHE A 287 3.41 3.35 -26.02
N SER A 288 2.16 2.99 -26.30
CA SER A 288 1.54 3.21 -27.61
C SER A 288 0.89 4.60 -27.76
N GLY A 289 0.95 5.48 -26.75
CA GLY A 289 0.27 6.79 -26.80
C GLY A 289 -1.25 6.68 -27.03
N LEU A 290 -1.86 5.60 -26.53
CA LEU A 290 -3.28 5.26 -26.71
C LEU A 290 -4.11 5.40 -25.42
N LEU A 291 -3.54 5.97 -24.36
CA LEU A 291 -4.34 6.39 -23.20
C LEU A 291 -5.25 7.56 -23.58
N VAL A 292 -6.49 7.54 -23.09
CA VAL A 292 -7.44 8.65 -23.23
C VAL A 292 -7.08 9.78 -22.27
N ASN A 293 -6.75 9.43 -21.02
CA ASN A 293 -6.15 10.37 -20.07
C ASN A 293 -4.65 10.08 -20.03
N ASP A 294 -3.92 10.63 -21.00
CA ASP A 294 -2.49 10.36 -21.15
C ASP A 294 -1.66 11.37 -20.31
N PRO A 295 -0.81 10.91 -19.37
CA PRO A 295 0.08 11.81 -18.64
C PRO A 295 1.07 12.55 -19.55
N ALA A 296 1.41 11.99 -20.72
CA ALA A 296 2.28 12.65 -21.70
C ALA A 296 1.62 13.85 -22.39
N ALA A 297 0.30 14.05 -22.24
CA ALA A 297 -0.38 15.26 -22.71
C ALA A 297 0.08 16.54 -21.99
N ALA A 298 0.73 16.41 -20.83
CA ALA A 298 1.32 17.53 -20.09
C ALA A 298 2.67 18.01 -20.67
N VAL A 299 3.29 17.26 -21.57
CA VAL A 299 4.60 17.60 -22.15
C VAL A 299 4.52 18.89 -22.96
N GLY A 300 5.40 19.86 -22.67
CA GLY A 300 5.39 21.18 -23.30
C GLY A 300 4.34 22.17 -22.76
N ASP A 301 3.52 21.78 -21.77
CA ASP A 301 2.60 22.65 -21.03
C ASP A 301 3.01 22.67 -19.56
N GLU A 302 3.69 23.75 -19.14
CA GLU A 302 4.22 23.88 -17.78
C GLU A 302 3.13 23.77 -16.70
N ALA A 303 1.96 24.38 -16.93
CA ALA A 303 0.87 24.34 -15.95
C ALA A 303 0.26 22.94 -15.83
N ALA A 304 0.10 22.23 -16.95
CA ALA A 304 -0.36 20.84 -16.95
C ALA A 304 0.65 19.90 -16.27
N LEU A 305 1.94 20.10 -16.52
CA LEU A 305 3.02 19.31 -15.92
C LEU A 305 3.10 19.52 -14.41
N GLU A 306 3.08 20.77 -13.94
CA GLU A 306 3.07 21.09 -12.51
C GLU A 306 1.86 20.48 -11.80
N LYS A 307 0.68 20.51 -12.43
CA LYS A 307 -0.51 19.86 -11.88
C LYS A 307 -0.31 18.36 -11.77
N LEU A 308 0.17 17.70 -12.84
CA LEU A 308 0.41 16.25 -12.85
C LEU A 308 1.42 15.83 -11.78
N GLN A 309 2.49 16.60 -11.63
CA GLN A 309 3.52 16.37 -10.61
C GLN A 309 2.96 16.55 -9.20
N TYR A 310 2.18 17.60 -8.96
CA TYR A 310 1.53 17.81 -7.67
C TYR A 310 0.52 16.71 -7.33
N ASP A 311 -0.32 16.29 -8.28
CA ASP A 311 -1.24 15.16 -8.10
C ASP A 311 -0.47 13.86 -7.79
N THR A 312 0.70 13.68 -8.41
CA THR A 312 1.61 12.56 -8.15
C THR A 312 2.15 12.58 -6.72
N ILE A 313 2.54 13.76 -6.20
CA ILE A 313 2.96 13.93 -4.80
C ILE A 313 1.80 13.58 -3.86
N VAL A 314 0.61 14.13 -4.08
CA VAL A 314 -0.58 13.85 -3.25
C VAL A 314 -0.88 12.34 -3.21
N MET A 315 -0.86 11.67 -4.36
CA MET A 315 -1.12 10.24 -4.46
C MET A 315 -0.09 9.38 -3.73
N ASN A 316 1.21 9.70 -3.85
CA ASN A 316 2.29 8.95 -3.20
C ASN A 316 2.43 9.26 -1.70
N ARG A 317 2.08 10.47 -1.27
CA ARG A 317 2.07 10.88 0.15
C ARG A 317 0.88 10.35 0.92
N PHE A 318 -0.24 10.08 0.26
CA PHE A 318 -1.48 9.61 0.92
C PHE A 318 -1.27 8.46 1.90
N GLY A 319 -0.50 7.44 1.51
CA GLY A 319 -0.30 6.27 2.36
C GLY A 319 0.57 6.49 3.57
N HIS A 320 1.41 7.54 3.60
CA HIS A 320 2.10 7.94 4.83
C HIS A 320 1.12 8.18 5.98
N TRP A 321 -0.06 8.73 5.67
CA TRP A 321 -1.10 9.03 6.63
C TRP A 321 -2.10 7.88 6.82
N ARG A 322 -2.43 7.15 5.75
CA ARG A 322 -3.43 6.08 5.79
C ARG A 322 -2.86 4.74 6.25
N TYR A 323 -1.58 4.48 6.02
CA TYR A 323 -0.92 3.19 6.21
C TYR A 323 0.47 3.35 6.86
N PRO A 324 0.59 4.02 8.02
CA PRO A 324 1.87 4.49 8.56
C PRO A 324 2.93 3.39 8.82
N THR A 325 2.52 2.13 8.97
CA THR A 325 3.43 0.98 9.16
C THR A 325 3.77 0.25 7.86
N ASP A 326 2.97 0.44 6.81
CA ASP A 326 3.00 -0.36 5.57
C ASP A 326 3.38 0.47 4.34
N TRP A 327 3.21 1.78 4.41
CA TRP A 327 3.54 2.76 3.37
C TRP A 327 4.26 3.93 4.03
N GLY A 328 5.41 4.30 3.48
CA GLY A 328 6.12 5.51 3.88
C GLY A 328 7.44 5.64 3.14
N SER A 329 8.31 6.48 3.68
CA SER A 329 9.66 6.81 3.18
C SER A 329 10.59 5.60 2.97
N SER A 330 10.22 4.41 3.43
CA SER A 330 11.04 3.19 3.27
C SER A 330 10.21 1.96 2.91
N LYS A 331 9.04 2.16 2.29
CA LYS A 331 8.13 1.09 1.85
C LYS A 331 7.50 1.46 0.52
N CYS A 332 7.13 0.43 -0.24
CA CYS A 332 6.40 0.60 -1.48
C CYS A 332 4.98 1.11 -1.21
N PRO A 333 4.35 1.84 -2.16
CA PRO A 333 2.93 2.12 -2.12
C PRO A 333 2.08 0.89 -1.81
N SER A 334 1.06 1.04 -0.97
CA SER A 334 0.27 -0.10 -0.52
C SER A 334 -1.16 0.25 -0.12
N PHE A 335 -2.17 -0.47 -0.60
CA PHE A 335 -3.55 -0.15 -0.25
C PHE A 335 -4.44 -1.39 -0.17
N VAL A 336 -5.58 -1.29 0.50
CA VAL A 336 -6.50 -2.43 0.66
C VAL A 336 -7.88 -2.06 0.16
N PHE A 337 -8.63 -1.25 0.92
CA PHE A 337 -10.00 -0.85 0.56
C PHE A 337 -10.05 0.19 -0.56
N ASP A 338 -8.90 0.77 -0.92
CA ASP A 338 -8.78 1.76 -2.00
C ASP A 338 -8.50 1.11 -3.37
N ALA A 339 -8.43 -0.23 -3.41
CA ALA A 339 -8.06 -0.98 -4.60
C ALA A 339 -9.08 -0.80 -5.73
N VAL A 340 -10.39 -1.00 -5.49
CA VAL A 340 -11.39 -0.86 -6.57
C VAL A 340 -11.40 0.55 -7.18
N PRO A 341 -11.39 1.65 -6.41
CA PRO A 341 -11.20 2.99 -6.97
C PRO A 341 -9.92 3.14 -7.80
N TYR A 342 -8.80 2.52 -7.39
CA TYR A 342 -7.57 2.52 -8.19
C TYR A 342 -7.73 1.75 -9.51
N LEU A 343 -8.41 0.60 -9.49
CA LEU A 343 -8.72 -0.16 -10.72
C LEU A 343 -9.63 0.66 -11.65
N ASP A 344 -10.57 1.42 -11.10
CA ASP A 344 -11.44 2.31 -11.87
C ASP A 344 -10.66 3.48 -12.49
N LEU A 345 -9.69 4.04 -11.75
CA LEU A 345 -8.79 5.10 -12.24
C LEU A 345 -8.04 4.65 -13.49
N LEU A 346 -7.35 3.50 -13.42
CA LEU A 346 -6.60 2.97 -14.56
C LEU A 346 -7.49 2.69 -15.78
N GLN A 347 -8.71 2.20 -15.55
CA GLN A 347 -9.66 1.95 -16.63
C GLN A 347 -10.16 3.22 -17.29
N ARG A 348 -10.36 4.30 -16.51
CA ARG A 348 -10.73 5.60 -17.07
C ARG A 348 -9.64 6.15 -17.96
N ASP A 349 -8.37 5.99 -17.59
CA ASP A 349 -7.25 6.38 -18.44
C ASP A 349 -7.19 5.56 -19.73
N LEU A 350 -7.52 4.26 -19.64
CA LEU A 350 -7.69 3.37 -20.78
C LEU A 350 -8.94 3.68 -21.62
N GLY A 351 -9.80 4.62 -21.18
CA GLY A 351 -11.07 4.91 -21.82
C GLY A 351 -12.13 3.81 -21.69
N LEU A 352 -12.01 2.92 -20.71
CA LEU A 352 -12.92 1.82 -20.43
C LEU A 352 -13.94 2.18 -19.35
N GLY A 353 -15.02 1.39 -19.27
CA GLY A 353 -16.02 1.52 -18.21
C GLY A 353 -15.55 0.82 -16.92
N PRO A 354 -15.61 1.48 -15.75
CA PRO A 354 -15.19 0.87 -14.48
C PRO A 354 -16.20 -0.15 -13.90
N HIS A 355 -17.38 -0.25 -14.50
CA HIS A 355 -18.53 -1.02 -14.02
C HIS A 355 -18.65 -2.34 -14.81
N HIS A 356 -18.48 -3.47 -14.12
CA HIS A 356 -18.34 -4.81 -14.71
C HIS A 356 -19.49 -5.76 -14.37
N LYS A 357 -20.46 -5.30 -13.58
CA LYS A 357 -21.51 -6.11 -12.99
C LYS A 357 -22.88 -5.74 -13.58
N LYS A 358 -23.78 -6.70 -13.58
CA LYS A 358 -25.12 -6.50 -14.13
C LYS A 358 -26.00 -5.73 -13.15
N GLY A 359 -26.09 -4.42 -13.35
CA GLY A 359 -27.00 -3.53 -12.65
C GLY A 359 -26.42 -2.92 -11.37
N PHE A 360 -27.00 -1.79 -10.97
CA PHE A 360 -26.49 -0.94 -9.89
C PHE A 360 -26.26 -1.69 -8.56
N MET A 361 -27.19 -2.54 -8.15
CA MET A 361 -27.06 -3.29 -6.88
C MET A 361 -25.87 -4.26 -6.93
N ALA A 362 -25.61 -4.88 -8.07
CA ALA A 362 -24.46 -5.78 -8.22
C ALA A 362 -23.15 -4.99 -8.16
N GLU A 363 -23.06 -3.84 -8.83
CA GLU A 363 -21.88 -2.96 -8.80
C GLU A 363 -21.50 -2.50 -7.39
N VAL A 364 -22.51 -2.21 -6.56
CA VAL A 364 -22.29 -1.64 -5.23
C VAL A 364 -21.98 -2.70 -4.18
N TYR A 365 -22.70 -3.83 -4.20
CA TYR A 365 -22.71 -4.80 -3.09
C TYR A 365 -22.02 -6.13 -3.40
N SER A 366 -21.74 -6.43 -4.67
CA SER A 366 -21.00 -7.66 -5.01
C SER A 366 -19.50 -7.39 -5.07
N PRO A 367 -18.67 -8.32 -4.60
CA PRO A 367 -17.22 -8.15 -4.64
C PRO A 367 -16.70 -8.19 -6.07
N TYR A 368 -15.71 -7.36 -6.38
CA TYR A 368 -14.95 -7.43 -7.62
C TYR A 368 -13.86 -8.50 -7.51
N GLY A 369 -13.80 -9.39 -8.50
CA GLY A 369 -12.83 -10.47 -8.60
C GLY A 369 -12.18 -10.54 -9.99
N PRO A 370 -11.14 -11.37 -10.17
CA PRO A 370 -10.47 -11.54 -11.47
C PRO A 370 -11.42 -11.88 -12.61
N GLU A 371 -12.51 -12.59 -12.32
CA GLU A 371 -13.56 -12.89 -13.27
C GLU A 371 -14.16 -11.63 -13.90
N ASP A 372 -14.36 -10.55 -13.14
CA ASP A 372 -14.99 -9.33 -13.65
C ASP A 372 -14.10 -8.62 -14.69
N TYR A 373 -12.78 -8.79 -14.63
CA TYR A 373 -11.81 -8.10 -15.49
C TYR A 373 -11.30 -8.95 -16.67
N ARG A 374 -11.79 -10.19 -16.83
CA ARG A 374 -11.24 -11.18 -17.77
C ARG A 374 -11.27 -10.79 -19.26
N TYR A 375 -12.09 -9.80 -19.64
CA TYR A 375 -12.24 -9.33 -21.03
C TYR A 375 -11.79 -7.89 -21.26
N VAL A 376 -11.17 -7.25 -20.27
CA VAL A 376 -10.76 -5.83 -20.37
C VAL A 376 -9.82 -5.61 -21.54
N ASN A 377 -8.89 -6.54 -21.81
CA ASN A 377 -8.01 -6.46 -22.97
C ASN A 377 -8.78 -6.51 -24.30
N ASP A 378 -9.79 -7.39 -24.41
CA ASP A 378 -10.62 -7.50 -25.62
C ASP A 378 -11.47 -6.25 -25.83
N GLU A 379 -12.01 -5.68 -24.75
CA GLU A 379 -12.78 -4.43 -24.77
C GLU A 379 -11.93 -3.26 -25.24
N TRP A 380 -10.71 -3.15 -24.70
CA TRP A 380 -9.74 -2.14 -25.12
C TRP A 380 -9.33 -2.33 -26.58
N GLN A 381 -9.00 -3.56 -26.99
CA GLN A 381 -8.61 -3.86 -28.37
C GLN A 381 -9.74 -3.57 -29.37
N LYS A 382 -11.01 -3.85 -29.03
CA LYS A 382 -12.15 -3.48 -29.89
C LYS A 382 -12.29 -1.97 -30.07
N LYS A 383 -11.94 -1.19 -29.04
CA LYS A 383 -12.07 0.26 -29.05
C LYS A 383 -10.88 0.97 -29.69
N PHE A 384 -9.66 0.48 -29.45
CA PHE A 384 -8.41 1.16 -29.80
C PHE A 384 -7.48 0.34 -30.69
N GLY A 385 -7.74 -0.94 -30.93
CA GLY A 385 -6.87 -1.81 -31.73
C GLY A 385 -6.79 -1.45 -33.22
N ALA A 386 -7.67 -0.58 -33.71
CA ALA A 386 -7.57 0.03 -35.04
C ALA A 386 -6.97 1.45 -35.01
N GLY A 387 -6.68 1.99 -33.83
CA GLY A 387 -6.16 3.33 -33.61
C GLY A 387 -4.64 3.36 -33.60
N LYS A 388 -4.07 4.00 -34.62
CA LYS A 388 -2.68 4.49 -34.77
C LYS A 388 -1.54 3.49 -34.52
N GLU A 389 -0.80 3.20 -35.59
CA GLU A 389 0.64 2.97 -35.50
C GLU A 389 1.29 4.25 -34.94
N VAL A 390 2.00 4.14 -33.83
CA VAL A 390 2.88 5.22 -33.37
C VAL A 390 4.07 5.24 -34.30
N ASP A 391 4.24 6.32 -35.05
CA ASP A 391 5.46 6.54 -35.83
C ASP A 391 6.60 6.73 -34.83
N ALA A 392 7.51 5.75 -34.73
CA ALA A 392 8.58 5.70 -33.75
C ALA A 392 9.72 6.70 -34.03
N SER A 393 9.45 7.79 -34.76
CA SER A 393 10.45 8.67 -35.36
C SER A 393 10.33 10.16 -34.99
N SER A 394 9.73 10.53 -33.86
CA SER A 394 9.67 11.93 -33.42
C SER A 394 10.13 12.14 -31.98
#